data_AF-A0A348WGE3-F1
#
_entry.id   AF-A0A348WGE3-F1
#
_cell.length_a   1.000
_cell.length_b   1.000
_cell.length_c   1.000
_cell.angle_alpha   90.00
_cell.angle_beta   90.00
_cell.angle_gamma   90.00
#
_symmetry.space_group_name_H-M   'P 1'
#
loop_
_entity.id
_entity.type
_entity.pdbx_description
1 polymer ?
#
loop_
_entity_poly.entity_id
_entity_poly.type
_entity_poly.pdbx_seq_one_letter_code
_entity_poly.pdbx_strand_id
1 'polypeptide(L)' 'MAEPSRTYAVLGPTNTGKTHYAIERMLGYPTGVIGLPLRLLAREVYEKIVALRGPSVVALVTGEERIVPPRTKYWVCTV' A
#
# COMPACT_ATOMS: atom_id res chain seq x y z
N MET A 1 19.85 -18.35 0.76
CA MET A 1 19.11 -18.39 -0.52
C MET A 1 17.70 -17.91 -0.21
N ALA A 2 17.25 -16.81 -0.81
CA ALA A 2 15.88 -16.32 -0.56
C ALA A 2 14.90 -17.33 -1.15
N GLU A 3 13.89 -17.73 -0.36
CA GLU A 3 12.78 -18.54 -0.86
C GLU A 3 12.18 -17.87 -2.11
N PRO A 4 11.84 -18.63 -3.16
CA PRO A 4 11.22 -18.07 -4.36
C PRO A 4 9.93 -17.34 -3.96
N SER A 5 9.90 -16.03 -4.21
CA SER A 5 8.72 -15.21 -3.91
C SER A 5 7.61 -15.55 -4.91
N ARG A 6 6.41 -15.81 -4.40
CA ARG A 6 5.26 -16.17 -5.24
C ARG A 6 4.67 -14.90 -5.87
N THR A 7 4.77 -14.77 -7.19
CA THR A 7 4.17 -13.66 -7.94
C THR A 7 2.73 -13.97 -8.34
N TYR A 8 1.84 -12.98 -8.20
CA TYR A 8 0.45 -13.06 -8.63
C TYR A 8 0.10 -11.86 -9.49
N ALA A 9 -0.54 -12.10 -10.64
CA ALA A 9 -1.14 -11.05 -11.46
C ALA A 9 -2.67 -11.14 -11.37
N VAL A 10 -3.30 -10.07 -10.92
CA VAL A 10 -4.77 -9.96 -10.85
C VAL A 10 -5.21 -9.05 -12.00
N LEU A 11 -5.90 -9.61 -12.98
CA LEU A 11 -6.26 -8.92 -14.23
C LEU A 11 -7.77 -8.71 -14.33
N GLY A 12 -8.17 -7.60 -14.94
CA GLY A 12 -9.57 -7.25 -15.18
C GLY A 12 -9.75 -5.79 -15.57
N PRO A 13 -10.89 -5.40 -16.17
CA PRO A 13 -11.19 -4.02 -16.57
C PRO A 13 -11.07 -3.01 -15.43
N THR A 14 -10.99 -1.71 -15.70
CA THR A 14 -11.01 -0.69 -14.64
C THR A 14 -12.28 -0.79 -13.78
N ASN A 15 -12.23 -0.30 -12.53
CA ASN A 15 -13.35 -0.32 -11.58
C ASN A 15 -13.93 -1.70 -11.20
N THR A 16 -13.11 -2.76 -11.24
CA THR A 16 -13.50 -4.15 -10.86
C THR A 16 -12.89 -4.63 -9.54
N GLY A 17 -12.51 -3.72 -8.64
CA GLY A 17 -12.08 -4.10 -7.27
C GLY A 17 -10.66 -4.64 -7.12
N LYS A 18 -9.83 -4.68 -8.17
CA LYS A 18 -8.44 -5.18 -8.10
C LYS A 18 -7.60 -4.50 -7.01
N THR A 19 -7.66 -3.17 -6.93
CA THR A 19 -6.94 -2.40 -5.90
C THR A 19 -7.43 -2.74 -4.50
N HIS A 20 -8.73 -2.97 -4.34
CA HIS A 20 -9.32 -3.38 -3.07
C HIS A 20 -8.74 -4.72 -2.62
N TYR A 21 -8.77 -5.73 -3.50
CA TYR A 21 -8.18 -7.04 -3.24
C TYR A 21 -6.69 -6.95 -2.89
N ALA A 22 -5.91 -6.15 -3.63
CA ALA A 22 -4.48 -5.98 -3.36
C ALA A 22 -4.22 -5.39 -1.95
N ILE A 23 -5.01 -4.39 -1.54
CA ILE A 23 -4.90 -3.77 -0.21
C ILE A 23 -5.28 -4.78 0.88
N GLU A 24 -6.42 -5.46 0.77
CA GLU A 24 -6.84 -6.46 1.77
C GLU A 24 -5.80 -7.58 1.90
N ARG A 25 -5.30 -8.08 0.77
CA ARG A 25 -4.28 -9.13 0.76
C ARG A 25 -2.98 -8.68 1.41
N MET A 26 -2.56 -7.43 1.16
CA MET A 26 -1.39 -6.82 1.79
C MET A 26 -1.58 -6.66 3.30
N LEU A 27 -2.74 -6.18 3.74
CA LEU A 27 -3.06 -5.96 5.17
C LEU A 27 -3.22 -7.26 5.97
N GLY A 28 -3.30 -8.41 5.30
CA GLY A 28 -3.21 -9.74 5.90
C GLY A 28 -1.77 -10.17 6.25
N TYR A 29 -0.75 -9.44 5.80
CA TYR A 29 0.66 -9.67 6.16
C TYR A 29 1.13 -8.72 7.27
N PRO A 30 2.17 -9.10 8.05
CA PRO A 30 2.71 -8.26 9.12
C PRO A 30 3.29 -6.91 8.65
N THR A 31 3.79 -6.88 7.42
CA THR A 31 4.35 -5.70 6.74
C THR A 31 3.98 -5.71 5.27
N GLY A 32 4.01 -4.55 4.61
CA GLY A 32 3.68 -4.46 3.19
C GLY A 32 4.06 -3.12 2.55
N VAL A 33 4.17 -3.14 1.23
CA VAL A 33 4.42 -1.95 0.40
C VAL A 33 3.40 -1.95 -0.74
N ILE A 34 2.79 -0.79 -1.01
CA ILE A 34 1.94 -0.58 -2.17
C ILE A 34 2.38 0.67 -2.94
N GLY A 35 2.68 0.46 -4.23
CA GLY A 35 3.00 1.51 -5.18
C GLY A 35 1.77 1.87 -6.01
N LEU A 36 1.52 3.17 -6.22
CA LEU A 36 0.38 3.69 -6.96
C LEU A 36 0.84 4.70 -8.03
N PRO A 37 0.18 4.75 -9.20
CA PRO A 37 0.64 5.59 -10.31
C PRO A 37 0.35 7.09 -10.13
N LEU A 38 -0.54 7.45 -9.20
CA LEU A 38 -0.96 8.84 -9.00
C LEU A 38 -0.86 9.23 -7.53
N ARG A 39 -0.39 10.44 -7.26
CA ARG A 39 -0.29 11.01 -5.91
C ARG A 39 -1.63 11.03 -5.17
N LEU A 40 -2.71 11.40 -5.86
CA LEU A 40 -4.05 11.44 -5.27
C LEU A 40 -4.49 10.04 -4.80
N LEU A 41 -4.21 9.00 -5.60
CA LEU A 41 -4.49 7.62 -5.22
C LEU A 41 -3.62 7.16 -4.04
N ALA A 42 -2.34 7.57 -4.00
CA ALA A 42 -1.48 7.30 -2.86
C ALA A 42 -2.01 7.93 -1.56
N ARG A 43 -2.53 9.16 -1.63
CA ARG A 43 -3.17 9.81 -0.48
C ARG A 43 -4.43 9.07 -0.03
N GLU A 44 -5.33 8.76 -0.96
CA GLU A 44 -6.58 8.03 -0.66
C GLU A 44 -6.30 6.67 0.02
N VAL A 45 -5.35 5.91 -0.52
CA VAL A 45 -4.95 4.61 0.05
C VAL A 45 -4.27 4.78 1.40
N TYR A 46 -3.41 5.80 1.58
CA TYR A 46 -2.81 6.11 2.88
C TYR A 46 -3.88 6.38 3.94
N GLU A 47 -4.84 7.26 3.67
CA GLU A 47 -5.92 7.58 4.61
C GLU A 47 -6.75 6.34 4.97
N LYS A 48 -7.08 5.51 3.97
CA LYS A 48 -7.77 4.24 4.19
C LYS A 48 -7.00 3.29 5.10
N ILE A 49 -5.69 3.13 4.90
CA ILE A 49 -4.88 2.22 5.73
C ILE A 49 -4.67 2.81 7.14
N VAL A 50 -4.50 4.13 7.25
CA VAL A 50 -4.43 4.83 8.55
C VAL A 50 -5.71 4.61 9.35
N ALA A 51 -6.89 4.69 8.73
CA ALA A 51 -8.16 4.41 9.40
C ALA A 51 -8.25 2.96 9.93
N LEU A 52 -7.61 2.00 9.24
CA LEU A 52 -7.67 0.57 9.59
C LEU A 52 -6.55 0.09 10.53
N ARG A 53 -5.40 0.77 10.56
CA ARG A 53 -4.18 0.33 11.27
C ARG A 53 -3.60 1.38 12.22
N GLY A 54 -4.09 2.61 12.14
CA GLY A 54 -3.61 3.76 12.90
C GLY A 54 -2.40 4.44 12.24
N PRO A 55 -2.20 5.74 12.47
CA PRO A 55 -1.15 6.52 11.79
C PRO A 55 0.27 6.13 12.18
N SER A 56 0.46 5.51 13.35
CA SER A 56 1.82 5.20 13.86
C SER A 56 2.56 4.09 13.11
N VAL A 57 1.90 3.41 12.17
CA VAL A 57 2.45 2.25 11.43
C VAL A 57 2.35 2.38 9.91
N VAL A 58 1.87 3.51 9.39
CA VAL A 58 1.66 3.71 7.95
C VAL A 58 2.51 4.89 7.49
N ALA A 59 3.32 4.66 6.46
CA ALA A 59 4.09 5.71 5.80
C ALA A 59 3.44 6.12 4.48
N LEU A 60 3.54 7.40 4.16
CA LEU A 60 3.25 7.95 2.83
C LEU A 60 4.55 8.52 2.26
N VAL A 61 4.96 8.06 1.07
CA VAL A 61 6.15 8.55 0.38
C VAL A 61 5.80 8.90 -1.06
N THR A 62 5.82 10.18 -1.37
CA THR A 62 5.59 10.73 -2.71
C THR A 62 6.73 11.67 -3.07
N GLY A 63 6.70 12.27 -4.27
CA GLY A 63 7.68 13.29 -4.65
C GLY A 63 7.59 14.57 -3.81
N GLU A 64 6.37 14.95 -3.42
CA GLU A 64 6.06 16.23 -2.78
C GLU A 64 5.87 16.11 -1.26
N GLU A 65 5.57 14.90 -0.77
CA GLU A 65 5.22 14.67 0.63
C GLU A 65 5.82 13.38 1.15
N ARG A 66 6.34 13.44 2.38
CA ARG A 66 6.92 12.30 3.08
C ARG A 66 6.46 12.28 4.54
N ILE A 67 5.70 11.26 4.91
CA ILE A 67 5.26 10.95 6.27
C ILE A 67 5.82 9.56 6.63
N VAL A 68 6.70 9.46 7.62
CA VAL A 68 7.31 8.18 8.04
C VAL A 68 7.32 8.09 9.57
N PRO A 69 6.39 7.35 10.19
CA PRO A 69 6.41 7.13 11.63
C PRO A 69 7.54 6.15 12.04
N PRO A 70 8.01 6.20 13.30
CA PRO A 70 9.11 5.34 13.78
C PRO A 70 8.82 3.83 13.71
N ARG A 71 7.55 3.42 13.72
CA ARG A 71 7.12 2.00 13.73
C ARG A 71 6.43 1.59 12.42
N THR A 72 6.87 2.15 11.29
CA THR A 72 6.28 1.89 9.98
C THR A 72 6.26 0.38 9.67
N LYS A 73 5.08 -0.12 9.31
CA LYS A 73 4.85 -1.50 8.84
C LYS A 73 4.31 -1.53 7.41
N TYR A 74 3.53 -0.52 7.04
CA TYR A 74 2.90 -0.40 5.72
C TYR A 74 3.40 0.86 5.03
N TRP A 75 3.86 0.70 3.80
CA TRP A 75 4.37 1.79 2.98
C TRP A 75 3.43 2.03 1.81
N VAL A 76 2.98 3.28 1.67
CA VAL A 76 2.18 3.74 0.53
C VAL A 76 3.02 4.73 -0.25
N CYS A 77 3.27 4.47 -1.53
CA CYS A 77 4.13 5.34 -2.33
C CYS A 77 3.66 5.53 -3.77
N THR A 78 4.21 6.56 -4.42
CA THR A 78 4.17 6.68 -5.88
C THR A 78 5.33 5.90 -6.51
N VAL A 79 5.09 5.31 -7.69
CA VAL A 79 6.10 4.60 -8.51
C VAL A 79 6.41 5.33 -9.81
#